data_AF-A0A9D4MV00-F1
#
_entry.id   AF-A0A9D4MV00-F1
#
_cell.length_a   1.000
_cell.length_b   1.000
_cell.length_c   1.000
_cell.angle_alpha   90.00
_cell.angle_beta   90.00
_cell.angle_gamma   90.00
#
_symmetry.space_group_name_H-M   'P 1'
#
loop_
_entity.id
_entity.type
_entity.pdbx_description
1 polymer ?
#
loop_
_entity_poly.entity_id
_entity_poly.type
_entity_poly.pdbx_seq_one_letter_code
_entity_poly.pdbx_strand_id
1 'polypeptide(L)' 'MTDPSFGYARRKQIDDSRTFGSDYYHPIFDSPWNDHGTAHLSVLGPDGDAVSITSTVNLL' A
#
# COMPACT_ATOMS: atom_id res chain seq x y z
N MET A 1 -3.61 -10.46 7.15
CA MET A 1 -2.42 -9.76 6.60
C MET A 1 -1.49 -9.20 7.67
N THR A 2 -1.99 -8.75 8.83
CA THR A 2 -1.16 -8.20 9.92
C THR A 2 -0.56 -9.25 10.86
N ASP A 3 -0.71 -10.55 10.56
CA ASP A 3 -0.05 -11.61 11.31
C ASP A 3 1.48 -11.55 11.10
N PRO A 4 2.30 -11.50 12.17
CA PRO A 4 3.76 -11.36 12.03
C PRO A 4 4.42 -12.51 11.27
N SER A 5 3.91 -13.74 11.41
CA SER A 5 4.49 -14.91 10.76
C SER A 5 4.28 -14.86 9.25
N PHE A 6 3.11 -14.37 8.82
CA PHE A 6 2.81 -14.13 7.42
C PHE A 6 3.78 -13.09 6.79
N GLY A 7 4.02 -11.97 7.48
CA GLY A 7 4.96 -10.94 7.02
C GLY A 7 6.41 -11.45 6.96
N TYR A 8 6.82 -12.28 7.93
CA TYR A 8 8.15 -12.88 7.96
C TYR A 8 8.36 -13.89 6.82
N ALA A 9 7.37 -14.73 6.53
CA ALA A 9 7.42 -15.66 5.41
C ALA A 9 7.56 -14.93 4.07
N ARG A 10 6.85 -13.81 3.87
CA ARG A 10 6.99 -12.99 2.66
C ARG A 10 8.36 -12.35 2.55
N ARG A 11 8.89 -11.80 3.65
CA ARG A 11 10.22 -11.15 3.67
C ARG A 11 11.33 -12.09 3.22
N LYS A 12 11.27 -13.38 3.56
CA LYS A 12 12.25 -14.39 3.11
C LYS A 12 12.30 -14.64 1.61
N GLN A 13 11.25 -14.25 0.89
CA GLN A 13 11.19 -14.40 -0.57
C GLN A 13 11.83 -13.20 -1.29
N ILE A 14 12.15 -12.10 -0.57
CA ILE A 14 12.82 -10.91 -1.11
C ILE A 14 14.31 -11.21 -1.25
N ASP A 15 14.85 -10.91 -2.43
CA ASP A 15 16.25 -11.13 -2.81
C ASP A 15 16.89 -9.78 -3.12
N ASP A 16 17.94 -9.40 -2.40
CA ASP A 16 18.59 -8.09 -2.57
C ASP A 16 19.32 -7.96 -3.93
N SER A 17 19.56 -9.08 -4.62
CA SER A 17 20.32 -9.11 -5.88
C SER A 17 19.44 -9.03 -7.13
N ARG A 18 18.13 -9.29 -7.00
CA ARG A 18 17.21 -9.35 -8.14
C ARG A 18 15.76 -9.09 -7.75
N THR A 19 14.98 -8.66 -8.73
CA THR A 19 13.53 -8.57 -8.63
C THR A 19 12.86 -9.74 -9.35
N PHE A 20 11.60 -10.01 -8.99
CA PHE A 20 10.76 -11.02 -9.63
C PHE A 20 9.51 -10.35 -10.17
N GLY A 21 8.88 -10.96 -11.18
CA GLY A 21 7.53 -10.58 -11.59
C GLY A 21 6.52 -10.76 -10.46
N SER A 22 5.37 -10.09 -10.55
CA SER A 22 4.32 -10.10 -9.51
C SER A 22 3.88 -11.52 -9.13
N ASP A 23 3.75 -12.42 -10.10
CA ASP A 23 3.24 -13.78 -9.93
C ASP A 23 4.08 -14.62 -8.97
N TYR A 24 5.39 -14.36 -8.89
CA TYR A 24 6.27 -15.01 -7.93
C TYR A 24 5.81 -14.81 -6.48
N TYR A 25 5.19 -13.67 -6.20
CA TYR A 25 4.63 -13.35 -4.90
C TYR A 25 3.17 -13.79 -4.74
N HIS A 26 2.59 -14.60 -5.63
CA HIS A 26 1.25 -15.16 -5.47
C HIS A 26 0.18 -14.10 -5.07
N PRO A 27 -0.02 -13.05 -5.89
CA PRO A 27 -1.06 -12.06 -5.62
C PRO A 27 -2.45 -12.71 -5.65
N ILE A 28 -3.36 -12.25 -4.79
CA ILE A 28 -4.74 -12.78 -4.70
C ILE A 28 -5.71 -11.96 -5.59
N PHE A 29 -5.31 -10.74 -5.96
CA PHE A 29 -6.08 -9.84 -6.81
C PHE A 29 -5.17 -9.29 -7.91
N ASP A 30 -5.69 -9.26 -9.13
CA ASP A 30 -5.11 -8.44 -10.19
C ASP A 30 -5.40 -6.97 -9.88
N SER A 31 -4.49 -6.07 -10.25
CA SER A 31 -4.65 -4.63 -10.09
C SER A 31 -4.91 -3.95 -11.44
N PRO A 32 -6.11 -4.09 -12.04
CA PRO A 32 -6.45 -3.46 -13.32
C PRO A 32 -6.89 -1.99 -13.16
N TRP A 33 -6.28 -1.23 -12.25
CA TRP A 33 -6.72 0.12 -11.94
C TRP A 33 -5.90 1.15 -12.73
N ASN A 34 -6.59 2.01 -13.48
CA ASN A 34 -6.01 3.24 -13.99
C ASN A 34 -5.85 4.21 -12.82
N ASP A 35 -4.67 4.80 -12.68
CA ASP A 35 -4.43 5.80 -11.65
C ASP A 35 -5.31 7.04 -11.93
N HIS A 36 -6.31 7.28 -11.08
CA HIS A 36 -7.14 8.48 -11.09
C HIS A 36 -6.64 9.51 -10.07
N GLY A 37 -7.00 10.79 -10.28
CA GLY A 37 -6.60 11.89 -9.40
C GLY A 37 -7.07 11.69 -7.95
N THR A 38 -6.12 11.56 -7.02
CA THR A 38 -6.36 11.43 -5.58
C THR A 38 -5.62 12.53 -4.84
N ALA A 39 -6.27 13.15 -3.87
CA ALA A 39 -5.71 14.20 -3.02
C ALA A 39 -5.45 13.67 -1.61
N HIS A 40 -4.35 14.12 -1.00
CA HIS A 40 -3.98 13.81 0.37
C HIS A 40 -3.67 15.09 1.16
N LEU A 41 -4.15 15.17 2.39
CA LEU A 41 -3.94 16.30 3.30
C LEU A 41 -3.66 15.78 4.71
N SER A 42 -2.66 16.35 5.36
CA SER A 42 -2.37 16.10 6.79
C SER A 42 -2.42 17.42 7.56
N VAL A 43 -3.01 17.38 8.76
CA VAL A 43 -3.22 18.55 9.63
C VAL A 43 -2.76 18.21 11.05
N LEU A 44 -2.00 19.11 11.66
CA LEU A 44 -1.58 19.05 13.06
C LEU A 44 -2.21 20.23 13.82
N GLY A 45 -2.94 19.92 14.89
CA GLY A 45 -3.54 20.91 15.79
C GLY A 45 -2.55 21.40 16.85
N PRO A 46 -2.79 22.59 17.43
CA PRO A 46 -1.92 23.15 18.48
C PRO A 46 -1.89 22.30 19.76
N ASP A 47 -2.93 21.52 20.02
CA ASP A 47 -3.04 20.63 21.19
C ASP A 47 -2.39 19.25 20.97
N GLY A 48 -1.76 19.04 19.80
CA GLY A 48 -1.08 17.80 19.45
C GLY A 48 -1.92 16.79 18.65
N ASP A 49 -3.16 17.15 18.31
CA ASP A 49 -4.03 16.33 17.46
C ASP A 49 -3.48 16.19 16.05
N ALA A 50 -3.45 14.98 15.51
CA ALA A 50 -3.02 14.72 14.14
C ALA A 50 -4.17 14.09 13.33
N VAL A 51 -4.44 14.67 12.17
CA VAL A 51 -5.48 14.19 11.24
C VAL A 51 -4.85 13.97 9.87
N SER A 52 -5.19 12.86 9.22
CA SER A 52 -4.78 12.54 7.86
C SER A 52 -6.00 12.19 7.02
N ILE A 53 -6.16 12.85 5.87
CA ILE A 53 -7.31 12.73 4.97
C ILE A 53 -6.79 12.36 3.59
N THR A 54 -7.33 11.28 3.04
CA THR A 54 -7.19 10.93 1.63
C THR A 54 -8.56 11.00 0.99
N SER A 55 -8.69 11.77 -0.09
CA SER A 55 -9.93 11.96 -0.84
C SER A 55 -9.71 11.73 -2.31
N THR A 56 -10.68 11.12 -2.98
CA THR A 56 -10.62 10.81 -4.40
C THR A 56 -11.96 11.08 -5.04
N VAL A 57 -11.97 11.51 -6.29
CA VAL A 57 -13.17 11.51 -7.12
C VAL A 57 -13.03 10.35 -8.09
N ASN A 58 -13.81 9.30 -7.87
CA ASN A 58 -13.78 8.13 -8.73
C ASN A 58 -14.56 8.42 -10.02
N LEU A 59 -13.83 8.77 -11.09
CA LEU A 59 -14.37 8.93 -12.44
C LEU A 59 -14.36 7.56 -13.11
N LEU A 60 -15.49 6.85 -13.01
CA LEU A 60 -15.86 5.56 -13.63
C LEU A 60 -14.75 4.72 -14.27
#